data_AF-A0A8J6ZGY1-F1
#
_entry.id   AF-A0A8J6ZGY1-F1
#
_cell.length_a   1.000
_cell.length_b   1.000
_cell.length_c   1.000
_cell.angle_alpha   90.00
_cell.angle_beta   90.00
_cell.angle_gamma   90.00
#
_symmetry.space_group_name_H-M   'P 1'
#
loop_
_entity.id
_entity.type
_entity.pdbx_description
1 polymer ?
#
loop_
_entity_poly.entity_id
_entity_poly.type
_entity_poly.pdbx_seq_one_letter_code
_entity_poly.pdbx_strand_id
1 'polypeptide(L)'
;MNNLQTLTRNNIWNAVDDYFRHTYSTEVRDDISAAFVDRLADDTIESKRELRDLFRQSSGWNENLQAIIINGTKTHNPDYILVHNLANSILTPAKHDADWRKIDLIDRAISFFSRPNNQPDSYIDAINELAPHAYAPRKKRSRIFKAICDSLGVTDNSAGSDFQKLFAKFADELSTRKIDFKLFVSINPAHFLTMSNPKDDERGTMLTSCHSFNYTDLQYNCGCSGYARDKYTFIVFTAADPDNPETLNNRKTSRQIFAYKPYNGLLLQSRLYNTNGGTCGNQAESKLYRDLIQRELSELEGVPNLWQTERYCGNKHGVYFRKGEGFGGYCDWSHRDFNAKISIRADHAHDFQTFEIGTYGLCISCGDETSEGLYCSGCDSDEHEFCQECEERCRETFDVINSYGERIHVCAACLDEHYRFCERCEEYRPKDEFVDSVCRHCHELEEVSA
;
A
#
# COMPACT_ATOMS: atom_id res chain seq x y z
N MET A 1 -11.14 -34.69 -2.68
CA MET A 1 -10.27 -33.49 -2.70
C MET A 1 -8.94 -33.83 -2.05
N ASN A 2 -7.83 -33.41 -2.67
CA ASN A 2 -6.50 -33.51 -2.07
C ASN A 2 -6.43 -32.59 -0.83
N ASN A 3 -5.69 -32.98 0.22
CA ASN A 3 -5.54 -32.19 1.46
C ASN A 3 -5.10 -30.74 1.16
N LEU A 4 -4.18 -30.55 0.21
CA LEU A 4 -3.71 -29.22 -0.21
C LEU A 4 -4.82 -28.37 -0.88
N GLN A 5 -5.71 -29.00 -1.64
CA GLN A 5 -6.82 -28.31 -2.31
C GLN A 5 -7.82 -27.77 -1.29
N THR A 6 -8.21 -28.60 -0.32
CA THR A 6 -9.08 -28.18 0.78
C THR A 6 -8.43 -27.06 1.61
N LEU A 7 -7.15 -27.20 1.95
CA LEU A 7 -6.42 -26.17 2.67
C LEU A 7 -6.38 -24.83 1.91
N THR A 8 -6.06 -24.87 0.61
CA THR A 8 -5.96 -23.67 -0.23
C THR A 8 -7.31 -22.97 -0.35
N ARG A 9 -8.40 -23.71 -0.56
CA ARG A 9 -9.77 -23.16 -0.59
C ARG A 9 -10.15 -22.52 0.75
N ASN A 10 -9.86 -23.19 1.87
CA ASN A 10 -10.12 -22.65 3.20
C ASN A 10 -9.34 -21.36 3.45
N ASN A 11 -8.08 -21.29 3.02
CA ASN A 11 -7.28 -20.07 3.14
C ASN A 11 -7.90 -18.90 2.34
N ILE A 12 -8.40 -19.15 1.13
CA ILE A 12 -9.07 -18.12 0.32
C ILE A 12 -10.34 -17.63 1.03
N TRP A 13 -11.22 -18.55 1.46
CA TRP A 13 -12.46 -18.18 2.16
C TRP A 13 -12.19 -17.44 3.47
N ASN A 14 -11.26 -17.92 4.29
CA ASN A 14 -10.88 -17.25 5.53
C ASN A 14 -10.37 -15.83 5.26
N ALA A 15 -9.53 -15.65 4.24
CA ALA A 15 -9.02 -14.32 3.90
C ALA A 15 -10.11 -13.38 3.38
N VAL A 16 -11.07 -13.89 2.61
CA VAL A 16 -12.26 -13.13 2.18
C VAL A 16 -13.11 -12.75 3.40
N ASP A 17 -13.41 -13.68 4.29
CA ASP A 17 -14.19 -13.41 5.51
C ASP A 17 -13.49 -12.41 6.43
N ASP A 18 -12.18 -12.55 6.64
CA ASP A 18 -11.37 -11.60 7.40
C ASP A 18 -11.33 -10.22 6.74
N TYR A 19 -11.32 -10.15 5.41
CA TYR A 19 -11.32 -8.89 4.67
C TYR A 19 -12.62 -8.12 4.89
N PHE A 20 -13.76 -8.81 4.78
CA PHE A 20 -15.08 -8.18 4.87
C PHE A 20 -15.60 -7.99 6.29
N ARG A 21 -14.98 -8.62 7.30
CA ARG A 21 -15.39 -8.52 8.71
C ARG A 21 -15.45 -7.08 9.25
N HIS A 22 -14.57 -6.21 8.76
CA HIS A 22 -14.38 -4.86 9.32
C HIS A 22 -14.73 -3.73 8.36
N THR A 23 -14.95 -4.04 7.08
CA THR A 23 -15.22 -3.03 6.05
C THR A 23 -16.72 -2.73 5.97
N TYR A 24 -17.05 -1.48 5.68
CA TYR A 24 -18.43 -1.05 5.50
C TYR A 24 -18.97 -1.34 4.09
N SER A 25 -18.09 -1.62 3.13
CA SER A 25 -18.45 -1.90 1.73
C SER A 25 -18.39 -3.41 1.46
N THR A 26 -19.53 -4.08 1.56
CA THR A 26 -19.64 -5.54 1.44
C THR A 26 -20.30 -6.01 0.15
N GLU A 27 -20.64 -5.11 -0.78
CA GLU A 27 -21.37 -5.43 -2.02
C GLU A 27 -20.70 -6.57 -2.81
N VAL A 28 -19.38 -6.49 -2.99
CA VAL A 28 -18.57 -7.47 -3.73
C VAL A 28 -18.50 -8.84 -3.03
N ARG A 29 -18.78 -8.91 -1.72
CA ARG A 29 -18.64 -10.16 -0.96
C ARG A 29 -19.56 -11.25 -1.49
N ASP A 30 -20.80 -10.90 -1.77
CA ASP A 30 -21.84 -11.85 -2.15
C ASP A 30 -21.62 -12.37 -3.59
N ASP A 31 -20.85 -11.64 -4.39
CA ASP A 31 -20.45 -12.04 -5.73
C ASP A 31 -19.28 -13.03 -5.75
N ILE A 32 -18.51 -13.17 -4.66
CA ILE A 32 -17.40 -14.12 -4.61
C ILE A 32 -17.98 -15.54 -4.55
N SER A 33 -17.87 -16.26 -5.66
CA SER A 33 -18.46 -17.58 -5.78
C SER A 33 -17.52 -18.72 -5.42
N ALA A 34 -18.11 -19.89 -5.12
CA ALA A 34 -17.34 -21.13 -5.01
C ALA A 34 -16.61 -21.48 -6.31
N ALA A 35 -17.17 -21.17 -7.49
CA ALA A 35 -16.51 -21.45 -8.77
C ALA A 35 -15.19 -20.68 -8.90
N PHE A 36 -15.19 -19.40 -8.52
CA PHE A 36 -13.97 -18.58 -8.45
C PHE A 36 -12.95 -19.17 -7.47
N VAL A 37 -13.36 -19.46 -6.24
CA VAL A 37 -12.45 -19.96 -5.20
C VAL A 37 -11.85 -21.32 -5.58
N ASP A 38 -12.66 -22.20 -6.16
CA ASP A 38 -12.27 -23.55 -6.54
C ASP A 38 -11.24 -23.51 -7.67
N ARG A 39 -11.53 -22.74 -8.72
CA ARG A 39 -10.61 -22.58 -9.85
C ARG A 39 -9.32 -21.89 -9.43
N LEU A 40 -9.40 -20.83 -8.62
CA LEU A 40 -8.19 -20.14 -8.14
C LEU A 40 -7.30 -21.08 -7.33
N ALA A 41 -7.88 -21.89 -6.44
CA ALA A 41 -7.13 -22.86 -5.66
C ALA A 41 -6.44 -23.91 -6.57
N ASP A 42 -7.18 -24.46 -7.52
CA ASP A 42 -6.67 -25.51 -8.43
C ASP A 42 -5.57 -24.97 -9.34
N ASP A 43 -5.80 -23.82 -9.97
CA ASP A 43 -4.84 -23.18 -10.86
C ASP A 43 -3.57 -22.77 -10.11
N THR A 44 -3.69 -22.23 -8.88
CA THR A 44 -2.51 -21.89 -8.07
C THR A 44 -1.74 -23.14 -7.61
N ILE A 45 -2.43 -24.23 -7.28
CA ILE A 45 -1.77 -25.50 -6.94
C ILE A 45 -0.94 -25.99 -8.14
N GLU A 46 -1.53 -25.97 -9.32
CA GLU A 46 -0.87 -26.43 -10.54
C GLU A 46 0.27 -25.51 -10.96
N SER A 47 -0.01 -24.23 -11.17
CA SER A 47 0.96 -23.30 -11.73
C SER A 47 2.16 -23.06 -10.82
N LYS A 48 1.96 -22.98 -9.50
CA LYS A 48 3.05 -22.75 -8.54
C LYS A 48 3.80 -24.01 -8.14
N ARG A 49 3.61 -25.15 -8.82
CA ARG A 49 4.22 -26.43 -8.45
C ARG A 49 5.74 -26.33 -8.27
N GLU A 50 6.46 -25.79 -9.24
CA GLU A 50 7.92 -25.67 -9.18
C GLU A 50 8.39 -24.79 -8.01
N LEU A 51 7.75 -23.64 -7.79
CA LEU A 51 8.04 -22.78 -6.64
C LEU A 51 7.72 -23.47 -5.32
N ARG A 52 6.61 -24.20 -5.23
CA ARG A 52 6.21 -24.92 -4.03
C ARG A 52 7.19 -26.03 -3.68
N ASP A 53 7.65 -26.77 -4.68
CA ASP A 53 8.63 -27.84 -4.51
C ASP A 53 9.99 -27.29 -4.07
N LEU A 54 10.39 -26.11 -4.57
CA LEU A 54 11.57 -25.41 -4.08
C LEU A 54 11.36 -24.89 -2.64
N PHE A 55 10.27 -24.17 -2.38
CA PHE A 55 10.03 -23.50 -1.09
C PHE A 55 9.80 -24.47 0.06
N ARG A 56 9.22 -25.65 -0.19
CA ARG A 56 9.06 -26.72 0.80
C ARG A 56 10.39 -27.26 1.35
N GLN A 57 11.51 -27.01 0.66
CA GLN A 57 12.84 -27.38 1.15
C GLN A 57 13.35 -26.40 2.22
N SER A 58 12.72 -25.23 2.38
CA SER A 58 13.09 -24.26 3.39
C SER A 58 12.76 -24.77 4.78
N SER A 59 13.70 -24.59 5.71
CA SER A 59 13.47 -24.76 7.14
C SER A 59 12.39 -23.81 7.70
N GLY A 60 12.15 -22.68 7.03
CA GLY A 60 11.11 -21.71 7.36
C GLY A 60 9.76 -21.96 6.69
N TRP A 61 9.61 -23.04 5.92
CA TRP A 61 8.35 -23.35 5.23
C TRP A 61 7.22 -23.64 6.21
N ASN A 62 6.08 -22.99 5.99
CA ASN A 62 4.84 -23.24 6.71
C ASN A 62 3.78 -23.77 5.72
N GLU A 63 3.40 -25.04 5.88
CA GLU A 63 2.46 -25.72 4.97
C GLU A 63 1.07 -25.06 5.00
N ASN A 64 0.59 -24.65 6.18
CA ASN A 64 -0.74 -24.03 6.32
C ASN A 64 -0.80 -22.67 5.62
N LEU A 65 0.25 -21.86 5.76
CA LEU A 65 0.33 -20.54 5.13
C LEU A 65 0.79 -20.61 3.68
N GLN A 66 1.33 -21.74 3.22
CA GLN A 66 2.03 -21.89 1.94
C GLN A 66 3.06 -20.77 1.70
N ALA A 67 3.90 -20.54 2.71
CA ALA A 67 4.87 -19.46 2.74
C ALA A 67 6.12 -19.85 3.51
N ILE A 68 7.27 -19.29 3.12
CA ILE A 68 8.48 -19.29 3.93
C ILE A 68 8.41 -18.11 4.91
N ILE A 69 8.70 -18.37 6.18
CA ILE A 69 8.81 -17.35 7.23
C ILE A 69 10.28 -17.10 7.52
N ILE A 70 10.78 -15.95 7.10
CA ILE A 70 12.16 -15.53 7.35
C ILE A 70 12.19 -14.55 8.52
N ASN A 71 12.97 -14.85 9.55
CA ASN A 71 13.20 -13.92 10.66
C ASN A 71 14.25 -12.88 10.25
N GLY A 72 13.88 -11.61 10.28
CA GLY A 72 14.72 -10.47 9.94
C GLY A 72 14.91 -9.51 11.10
N THR A 73 15.96 -8.68 11.01
CA THR A 73 16.18 -7.55 11.91
C THR A 73 16.32 -6.29 11.09
N LYS A 74 15.61 -5.22 11.46
CA LYS A 74 15.81 -3.87 10.91
C LYS A 74 16.27 -2.91 11.98
N THR A 75 17.04 -1.91 11.61
CA THR A 75 17.46 -0.86 12.54
C THR A 75 16.50 0.31 12.41
N HIS A 76 15.78 0.63 13.49
CA HIS A 76 15.07 1.90 13.61
C HIS A 76 16.08 3.02 13.80
N ASN A 77 16.05 4.01 12.91
CA ASN A 77 16.76 5.26 13.11
C ASN A 77 15.74 6.32 13.54
N PRO A 78 16.09 7.20 14.50
CA PRO A 78 15.19 8.25 14.94
C PRO A 78 14.70 9.13 13.78
N ASP A 79 13.38 9.31 13.67
CA ASP A 79 12.77 10.36 12.89
C ASP A 79 12.94 11.69 13.63
N TYR A 80 13.97 12.43 13.24
CA TYR A 80 14.30 13.68 13.90
C TYR A 80 13.25 14.79 13.72
N ILE A 81 12.39 14.71 12.70
CA ILE A 81 11.26 15.64 12.53
C ILE A 81 10.20 15.30 13.57
N LEU A 82 9.86 14.02 13.73
CA LEU A 82 8.92 13.58 14.76
C LEU A 82 9.45 13.88 16.17
N VAL A 83 10.74 13.65 16.43
CA VAL A 83 11.41 14.06 17.67
C VAL A 83 11.22 15.56 17.94
N HIS A 84 11.42 16.40 16.92
CA HIS A 84 11.24 17.85 17.03
C HIS A 84 9.78 18.20 17.39
N ASN A 85 8.82 17.60 16.71
CA ASN A 85 7.39 17.86 16.93
C ASN A 85 6.95 17.42 18.32
N LEU A 86 7.31 16.21 18.74
CA LEU A 86 7.01 15.69 20.08
C LEU A 86 7.63 16.54 21.18
N ALA A 87 8.90 16.96 21.02
CA ALA A 87 9.56 17.83 21.98
C ALA A 87 8.85 19.18 22.12
N ASN A 88 8.43 19.78 20.99
CA ASN A 88 7.64 21.00 20.99
C ASN A 88 6.31 20.80 21.71
N SER A 89 5.55 19.75 21.40
CA SER A 89 4.27 19.47 22.06
C SER A 89 4.42 19.30 23.57
N ILE A 90 5.47 18.61 24.04
CA ILE A 90 5.75 18.44 25.47
C ILE A 90 6.09 19.77 26.15
N LEU A 91 6.84 20.64 25.47
CA LEU A 91 7.32 21.90 26.04
C LEU A 91 6.39 23.10 25.76
N THR A 92 5.28 22.92 25.04
CA THR A 92 4.28 23.97 24.78
C THR A 92 3.85 24.71 26.05
N PRO A 93 3.55 24.05 27.19
CA PRO A 93 3.17 24.77 28.41
C PRO A 93 4.28 25.70 28.91
N ALA A 94 5.55 25.32 28.78
CA ALA A 94 6.68 26.18 29.16
C ALA A 94 6.90 27.37 28.22
N LYS A 95 6.34 27.33 27.00
CA LYS A 95 6.44 28.40 26.00
C LYS A 95 5.31 29.43 26.11
N HIS A 96 4.14 29.04 26.61
CA HIS A 96 2.92 29.86 26.59
C HIS A 96 3.11 31.25 27.22
N ASP A 97 3.82 31.33 28.35
CA ASP A 97 4.07 32.58 29.10
C ASP A 97 5.56 32.99 29.11
N ALA A 98 6.36 32.44 28.21
CA ALA A 98 7.79 32.69 28.15
C ALA A 98 8.13 33.95 27.34
N ASP A 99 9.20 34.65 27.74
CA ASP A 99 9.79 35.68 26.89
C ASP A 99 10.51 35.08 25.68
N TRP A 100 10.85 35.94 24.71
CA TRP A 100 11.52 35.53 23.48
C TRP A 100 12.85 34.81 23.73
N ARG A 101 13.58 35.17 24.81
CA ARG A 101 14.87 34.58 25.15
C ARG A 101 14.68 33.14 25.62
N LYS A 102 13.74 32.90 26.52
CA LYS A 102 13.42 31.57 27.02
C LYS A 102 12.86 30.68 25.91
N ILE A 103 12.08 31.23 24.98
CA ILE A 103 11.63 30.51 23.78
C ILE A 103 12.83 30.08 22.92
N ASP A 104 13.77 30.98 22.61
CA ASP A 104 14.99 30.67 21.85
C ASP A 104 15.83 29.58 22.53
N LEU A 105 16.01 29.66 23.85
CA LEU A 105 16.72 28.63 24.62
C LEU A 105 16.03 27.26 24.49
N ILE A 106 14.70 27.22 24.59
CA ILE A 106 13.93 25.98 24.44
C ILE A 106 14.12 25.40 23.03
N ASP A 107 14.02 26.22 21.99
CA ASP A 107 14.18 25.76 20.59
C ASP A 107 15.59 25.26 20.29
N ARG A 108 16.61 25.90 20.85
CA ARG A 108 18.00 25.43 20.80
C ARG A 108 18.18 24.11 21.54
N ALA A 109 17.58 23.96 22.72
CA ALA A 109 17.61 22.70 23.47
C ALA A 109 16.88 21.58 22.72
N ILE A 110 15.75 21.85 22.05
CA ILE A 110 15.07 20.88 21.17
C ILE A 110 15.95 20.50 19.97
N SER A 111 16.67 21.47 19.41
CA SER A 111 17.59 21.26 18.29
C SER A 111 18.73 20.31 18.65
N PHE A 112 19.16 20.25 19.91
CA PHE A 112 20.07 19.20 20.38
C PHE A 112 19.55 17.82 19.98
N PHE A 113 18.30 17.50 20.31
CA PHE A 113 17.73 16.16 20.09
C PHE A 113 17.41 15.87 18.62
N SER A 114 16.89 16.86 17.91
CA SER A 114 16.42 16.75 16.52
C SER A 114 17.48 17.03 15.45
N ARG A 115 18.69 17.46 15.81
CA ARG A 115 19.78 17.71 14.84
C ARG A 115 21.12 17.15 15.32
N PRO A 116 21.25 15.83 15.52
CA PRO A 116 22.43 15.24 16.15
C PRO A 116 23.71 15.32 15.31
N ASN A 117 23.60 15.53 14.00
CA ASN A 117 24.76 15.69 13.12
C ASN A 117 25.35 17.11 13.17
N ASN A 118 24.65 18.05 13.81
CA ASN A 118 25.00 19.46 13.75
C ASN A 118 25.49 20.04 15.08
N GLN A 119 25.74 19.20 16.10
CA GLN A 119 25.94 19.54 17.52
C GLN A 119 26.86 20.76 17.73
N PRO A 120 26.31 21.99 17.76
CA PRO A 120 27.05 23.18 18.11
C PRO A 120 27.04 23.32 19.63
N ASP A 121 28.13 23.83 20.21
CA ASP A 121 28.23 24.05 21.66
C ASP A 121 27.05 24.88 22.20
N SER A 122 26.47 25.76 21.36
CA SER A 122 25.30 26.57 21.66
C SER A 122 24.03 25.79 22.05
N TYR A 123 23.88 24.53 21.62
CA TYR A 123 22.75 23.70 22.05
C TYR A 123 22.95 23.18 23.48
N ILE A 124 24.19 22.85 23.83
CA ILE A 124 24.55 22.38 25.18
C ILE A 124 24.46 23.55 26.16
N ASP A 125 24.90 24.75 25.75
CA ASP A 125 24.78 25.97 26.54
C ASP A 125 23.31 26.26 26.88
N ALA A 126 22.42 26.15 25.89
CA ALA A 126 20.99 26.33 26.12
C ALA A 126 20.40 25.29 27.10
N ILE A 127 20.83 24.02 27.00
CA ILE A 127 20.40 22.98 27.95
C ILE A 127 20.87 23.32 29.37
N ASN A 128 22.11 23.76 29.54
CA ASN A 128 22.68 24.09 30.85
C ASN A 128 22.05 25.36 31.45
N GLU A 129 21.65 26.33 30.63
CA GLU A 129 20.94 27.54 31.09
C GLU A 129 19.51 27.21 31.55
N LEU A 130 18.78 26.34 30.83
CA LEU A 130 17.42 25.93 31.19
C LEU A 130 17.39 24.95 32.36
N ALA A 131 18.34 24.01 32.40
CA ALA A 131 18.37 22.91 33.36
C ALA A 131 19.83 22.63 33.75
N PRO A 132 20.36 23.37 34.75
CA PRO A 132 21.72 23.18 35.22
C PRO A 132 22.02 21.72 35.56
N HIS A 133 23.14 21.20 35.09
CA HIS A 133 23.58 19.80 35.26
C HIS A 133 22.72 18.74 34.54
N ALA A 134 21.77 19.12 33.69
CA ALA A 134 20.99 18.17 32.91
C ALA A 134 21.86 17.40 31.91
N TYR A 135 22.82 18.06 31.26
CA TYR A 135 23.68 17.47 30.24
C TYR A 135 24.92 16.76 30.82
N ALA A 136 25.24 15.60 30.26
CA ALA A 136 26.56 14.99 30.35
C ALA A 136 26.81 14.11 29.13
N PRO A 137 28.05 14.01 28.59
CA PRO A 137 28.32 13.35 27.30
C PRO A 137 27.83 11.90 27.18
N ARG A 138 27.79 11.13 28.28
CA ARG A 138 27.35 9.73 28.31
C ARG A 138 25.93 9.53 28.84
N LYS A 139 25.21 10.60 29.17
CA LYS A 139 23.86 10.50 29.71
C LYS A 139 22.89 10.22 28.57
N LYS A 140 21.96 9.27 28.79
CA LYS A 140 20.91 8.95 27.81
C LYS A 140 20.15 10.23 27.46
N ARG A 141 19.98 10.49 26.16
CA ARG A 141 19.37 11.74 25.66
C ARG A 141 17.95 11.95 26.22
N SER A 142 17.13 10.90 26.30
CA SER A 142 15.80 10.98 26.93
C SER A 142 15.85 11.42 28.40
N ARG A 143 16.90 11.05 29.16
CA ARG A 143 17.09 11.54 30.54
C ARG A 143 17.53 13.00 30.61
N ILE A 144 18.27 13.48 29.61
CA ILE A 144 18.62 14.91 29.51
C ILE A 144 17.33 15.69 29.25
N PHE A 145 16.51 15.26 28.28
CA PHE A 145 15.23 15.91 27.99
C PHE A 145 14.28 15.89 29.19
N LYS A 146 14.18 14.76 29.90
CA LYS A 146 13.37 14.66 31.13
C LYS A 146 13.78 15.70 32.17
N ALA A 147 15.08 15.87 32.38
CA ALA A 147 15.59 16.87 33.33
C ALA A 147 15.24 18.30 32.89
N ILE A 148 15.24 18.60 31.59
CA ILE A 148 14.74 19.88 31.07
C ILE A 148 13.25 20.05 31.38
N CYS A 149 12.43 19.02 31.15
CA CYS A 149 11.00 19.06 31.49
C CYS A 149 10.77 19.28 32.99
N ASP A 150 11.56 18.64 33.85
CA ASP A 150 11.51 18.80 35.30
C ASP A 150 11.87 20.23 35.72
N SER A 151 12.97 20.78 35.18
CA SER A 151 13.40 22.17 35.46
C SER A 151 12.42 23.22 34.96
N LEU A 152 11.71 22.93 33.86
CA LEU A 152 10.68 23.82 33.30
C LEU A 152 9.31 23.65 33.95
N GLY A 153 9.14 22.70 34.88
CA GLY A 153 7.89 22.46 35.60
C GLY A 153 6.77 21.88 34.73
N VAL A 154 7.07 21.28 33.57
CA VAL A 154 6.06 20.70 32.66
C VAL A 154 5.83 19.21 32.90
N THR A 155 6.64 18.60 33.76
CA THR A 155 6.50 17.19 34.12
C THR A 155 5.21 16.94 34.87
N ASP A 156 4.41 16.00 34.38
CA ASP A 156 3.30 15.39 35.12
C ASP A 156 3.52 13.88 35.23
N ASN A 157 3.82 13.43 36.45
CA ASN A 157 4.08 12.02 36.75
C ASN A 157 2.81 11.23 37.12
N SER A 158 1.62 11.83 37.06
CA SER A 158 0.38 11.10 37.26
C SER A 158 0.21 10.01 36.19
N ALA A 159 -0.26 8.84 36.61
CA ALA A 159 -0.38 7.68 35.72
C ALA A 159 -1.35 7.97 34.58
N GLY A 160 -0.86 7.85 33.34
CA GLY A 160 -1.66 8.08 32.14
C GLY A 160 -1.81 9.55 31.73
N SER A 161 -1.04 10.46 32.33
CA SER A 161 -0.98 11.86 31.91
C SER A 161 -0.55 12.00 30.44
N ASP A 162 -0.96 13.09 29.81
CA ASP A 162 -0.55 13.38 28.43
C ASP A 162 0.97 13.60 28.32
N PHE A 163 1.58 14.15 29.38
CA PHE A 163 3.04 14.22 29.49
C PHE A 163 3.67 12.83 29.41
N GLN A 164 3.20 11.84 30.20
CA GLN A 164 3.75 10.49 30.17
C GLN A 164 3.62 9.85 28.80
N LYS A 165 2.45 9.99 28.14
CA LYS A 165 2.21 9.44 26.80
C LYS A 165 3.14 10.07 25.75
N LEU A 166 3.25 11.40 25.74
CA LEU A 166 4.10 12.11 24.78
C LEU A 166 5.58 11.85 25.05
N PHE A 167 6.00 11.86 26.32
CA PHE A 167 7.38 11.59 26.70
C PHE A 167 7.80 10.16 26.36
N ALA A 168 6.92 9.17 26.53
CA ALA A 168 7.18 7.79 26.11
C ALA A 168 7.41 7.72 24.59
N LYS A 169 6.52 8.31 23.78
CA LYS A 169 6.69 8.42 22.31
C LYS A 169 8.01 9.09 21.94
N PHE A 170 8.34 10.20 22.58
CA PHE A 170 9.60 10.93 22.34
C PHE A 170 10.83 10.08 22.67
N ALA A 171 10.82 9.41 23.83
CA ALA A 171 11.94 8.59 24.29
C ALA A 171 12.16 7.37 23.39
N ASP A 172 11.07 6.74 22.94
CA ASP A 172 11.10 5.62 21.99
C ASP A 172 11.65 6.05 20.63
N GLU A 173 11.15 7.16 20.09
CA GLU A 173 11.57 7.68 18.80
C GLU A 173 13.05 8.06 18.79
N LEU A 174 13.56 8.60 19.91
CA LEU A 174 14.98 8.96 20.04
C LEU A 174 15.95 7.78 20.04
N SER A 175 15.46 6.55 20.23
CA SER A 175 16.31 5.37 20.38
C SER A 175 16.58 4.69 19.05
N THR A 176 17.85 4.46 18.75
CA THR A 176 18.23 3.48 17.73
C THR A 176 18.03 2.08 18.33
N ARG A 177 17.17 1.28 17.71
CA ARG A 177 16.89 -0.08 18.18
C ARG A 177 16.80 -1.06 17.02
N LYS A 178 17.21 -2.30 17.28
CA LYS A 178 16.90 -3.42 16.38
C LYS A 178 15.46 -3.82 16.62
N ILE A 179 14.70 -3.90 15.54
CA ILE A 179 13.32 -4.37 15.53
C ILE A 179 13.34 -5.69 14.78
N ASP A 180 13.00 -6.76 15.48
CA ASP A 180 12.76 -8.06 14.89
C ASP A 180 11.46 -8.01 14.07
N PHE A 181 11.45 -8.69 12.93
CA PHE A 181 10.25 -8.83 12.10
C PHE A 181 10.22 -10.20 11.42
N LYS A 182 9.02 -10.65 11.07
CA LYS A 182 8.81 -11.82 10.21
C LYS A 182 8.53 -11.34 8.79
N LEU A 183 9.31 -11.84 7.84
CA LEU A 183 9.11 -11.66 6.40
C LEU A 183 8.44 -12.92 5.85
N PHE A 184 7.30 -12.76 5.20
CA PHE A 184 6.56 -13.85 4.60
C PHE A 184 6.83 -13.87 3.10
N VAL A 185 7.31 -15.01 2.59
CA VAL A 185 7.54 -15.26 1.15
C VAL A 185 6.51 -16.30 0.71
N SER A 186 5.43 -15.85 0.07
CA SER A 186 4.19 -16.61 -0.07
C SER A 186 3.80 -16.90 -1.51
N ILE A 187 3.34 -18.13 -1.73
CA ILE A 187 2.63 -18.56 -2.95
C ILE A 187 1.14 -18.82 -2.71
N ASN A 188 0.64 -18.55 -1.50
CA ASN A 188 -0.76 -18.71 -1.14
C ASN A 188 -1.65 -17.71 -1.89
N PRO A 189 -2.69 -18.16 -2.63
CA PRO A 189 -3.57 -17.27 -3.38
C PRO A 189 -4.30 -16.27 -2.47
N ALA A 190 -4.61 -16.64 -1.23
CA ALA A 190 -5.23 -15.75 -0.25
C ALA A 190 -4.41 -14.48 0.02
N HIS A 191 -3.07 -14.62 0.10
CA HIS A 191 -2.17 -13.49 0.33
C HIS A 191 -2.05 -12.58 -0.90
N PHE A 192 -2.20 -13.11 -2.11
CA PHE A 192 -2.29 -12.30 -3.34
C PHE A 192 -3.60 -11.53 -3.41
N LEU A 193 -4.74 -12.20 -3.20
CA LEU A 193 -6.06 -11.54 -3.23
C LEU A 193 -6.14 -10.39 -2.23
N THR A 194 -5.54 -10.58 -1.06
CA THR A 194 -5.47 -9.59 0.02
C THR A 194 -4.16 -8.78 0.01
N MET A 195 -3.52 -8.66 -1.16
CA MET A 195 -2.29 -7.87 -1.30
C MET A 195 -2.53 -6.39 -1.01
N SER A 196 -3.71 -5.86 -1.36
CA SER A 196 -4.20 -4.60 -0.80
C SER A 196 -5.00 -4.89 0.45
N ASN A 197 -4.89 -3.97 1.42
CA ASN A 197 -5.78 -3.94 2.56
C ASN A 197 -7.12 -3.29 2.14
N PRO A 198 -8.21 -3.48 2.91
CA PRO A 198 -9.40 -2.66 2.78
C PRO A 198 -9.04 -1.17 2.79
N LYS A 199 -9.59 -0.40 1.83
CA LYS A 199 -9.35 1.05 1.66
C LYS A 199 -9.62 1.81 2.95
N ASP A 200 -10.82 1.60 3.50
CA ASP A 200 -11.25 2.17 4.76
C ASP A 200 -12.16 1.17 5.49
N ASP A 201 -12.00 1.13 6.81
CA ASP A 201 -12.70 0.21 7.69
C ASP A 201 -12.67 0.76 9.13
N GLU A 202 -13.34 0.11 10.09
CA GLU A 202 -13.42 0.61 11.48
C GLU A 202 -12.06 0.75 12.22
N ARG A 203 -10.99 0.12 11.71
CA ARG A 203 -9.65 0.14 12.31
C ARG A 203 -8.71 1.11 11.59
N GLY A 204 -9.21 1.84 10.60
CA GLY A 204 -8.57 2.98 9.95
C GLY A 204 -8.21 2.77 8.48
N THR A 205 -7.95 3.89 7.82
CA THR A 205 -7.64 3.96 6.39
C THR A 205 -6.24 3.44 6.09
N MET A 206 -6.11 2.61 5.04
CA MET A 206 -4.82 2.18 4.49
C MET A 206 -4.81 2.43 2.99
N LEU A 207 -3.66 2.83 2.41
CA LEU A 207 -3.63 3.15 0.98
C LEU A 207 -3.90 1.89 0.13
N THR A 208 -4.98 1.96 -0.64
CA THR A 208 -5.41 0.97 -1.64
C THR A 208 -4.43 0.96 -2.81
N SER A 209 -3.93 -0.22 -3.18
CA SER A 209 -3.27 -0.39 -4.48
C SER A 209 -4.31 -0.75 -5.55
N CYS A 210 -3.89 -1.03 -6.78
CA CYS A 210 -4.76 -1.27 -7.93
C CYS A 210 -5.61 -2.57 -7.88
N HIS A 211 -5.78 -3.17 -6.70
CA HIS A 211 -6.36 -4.49 -6.49
C HIS A 211 -7.09 -4.54 -5.15
N SER A 212 -8.36 -4.14 -5.07
CA SER A 212 -9.11 -4.15 -3.81
C SER A 212 -10.53 -4.68 -4.00
N PHE A 213 -11.02 -5.49 -3.07
CA PHE A 213 -12.41 -5.94 -3.05
C PHE A 213 -13.40 -4.83 -2.67
N ASN A 214 -12.95 -3.74 -2.06
CA ASN A 214 -13.80 -2.60 -1.70
C ASN A 214 -13.52 -1.34 -2.54
N TYR A 215 -12.88 -1.52 -3.70
CA TYR A 215 -12.70 -0.46 -4.70
C TYR A 215 -12.58 -1.09 -6.10
N THR A 216 -13.71 -1.22 -6.79
CA THR A 216 -13.85 -2.02 -8.02
C THR A 216 -13.53 -1.26 -9.30
N ASP A 217 -13.44 0.07 -9.24
CA ASP A 217 -13.30 0.97 -10.40
C ASP A 217 -11.94 0.86 -11.13
N LEU A 218 -10.99 0.09 -10.61
CA LEU A 218 -9.67 -0.05 -11.20
C LEU A 218 -9.63 -1.23 -12.17
N GLN A 219 -9.33 -0.91 -13.43
CA GLN A 219 -9.14 -1.87 -14.52
C GLN A 219 -8.15 -3.01 -14.18
N TYR A 220 -7.22 -2.77 -13.25
CA TYR A 220 -6.19 -3.75 -12.90
C TYR A 220 -6.63 -4.79 -11.86
N ASN A 221 -7.85 -4.73 -11.33
CA ASN A 221 -8.25 -5.48 -10.14
C ASN A 221 -8.02 -7.00 -10.21
N CYS A 222 -8.19 -7.63 -11.37
CA CYS A 222 -7.91 -9.05 -11.57
C CYS A 222 -6.42 -9.44 -11.55
N GLY A 223 -5.49 -8.48 -11.49
CA GLY A 223 -4.05 -8.74 -11.47
C GLY A 223 -3.59 -9.62 -10.30
N CYS A 224 -4.23 -9.55 -9.13
CA CYS A 224 -3.86 -10.40 -7.99
C CYS A 224 -4.11 -11.89 -8.25
N SER A 225 -5.28 -12.24 -8.80
CA SER A 225 -5.55 -13.62 -9.22
C SER A 225 -4.68 -14.01 -10.39
N GLY A 226 -4.36 -13.08 -11.31
CA GLY A 226 -3.39 -13.29 -12.39
C GLY A 226 -1.97 -13.66 -11.90
N TYR A 227 -1.45 -12.99 -10.87
CA TYR A 227 -0.16 -13.38 -10.26
C TYR A 227 -0.27 -14.74 -9.56
N ALA A 228 -1.34 -14.97 -8.80
CA ALA A 228 -1.54 -16.24 -8.08
C ALA A 228 -1.61 -17.45 -9.02
N ARG A 229 -2.05 -17.25 -10.28
CA ARG A 229 -2.19 -18.27 -11.31
C ARG A 229 -0.97 -18.43 -12.22
N ASP A 230 0.01 -17.53 -12.17
CA ASP A 230 1.25 -17.70 -12.95
C ASP A 230 2.22 -18.70 -12.30
N LYS A 231 3.32 -19.03 -12.98
CA LYS A 231 4.28 -20.03 -12.49
C LYS A 231 5.30 -19.52 -11.47
N TYR A 232 5.72 -18.26 -11.58
CA TYR A 232 7.01 -17.81 -11.03
C TYR A 232 6.91 -16.60 -10.11
N THR A 233 5.74 -16.01 -9.91
CA THR A 233 5.58 -14.94 -8.92
C THR A 233 5.28 -15.46 -7.53
N PHE A 234 5.73 -14.70 -6.54
CA PHE A 234 5.38 -14.85 -5.13
C PHE A 234 5.27 -13.47 -4.50
N ILE A 235 4.38 -13.35 -3.52
CA ILE A 235 4.23 -12.12 -2.75
C ILE A 235 5.14 -12.16 -1.53
N VAL A 236 5.83 -11.05 -1.27
CA VAL A 236 6.64 -10.85 -0.09
C VAL A 236 6.03 -9.76 0.76
N PHE A 237 5.78 -10.02 2.04
CA PHE A 237 5.14 -9.05 2.92
C PHE A 237 5.57 -9.15 4.38
N THR A 238 5.27 -8.09 5.12
CA THR A 238 5.29 -8.05 6.59
C THR A 238 3.90 -7.69 7.08
N ALA A 239 3.52 -8.15 8.27
CA ALA A 239 2.24 -7.82 8.90
C ALA A 239 2.46 -7.07 10.23
N ALA A 240 1.41 -6.40 10.71
CA ALA A 240 1.46 -5.67 11.98
C ALA A 240 1.59 -6.63 13.18
N ASP A 241 0.86 -7.74 13.16
CA ASP A 241 0.93 -8.81 14.15
C ASP A 241 1.06 -10.17 13.44
N PRO A 242 2.29 -10.66 13.23
CA PRO A 242 2.50 -11.84 12.41
C PRO A 242 2.00 -13.15 13.06
N ASP A 243 1.55 -13.09 14.31
CA ASP A 243 0.97 -14.23 15.03
C ASP A 243 -0.57 -14.21 14.99
N ASN A 244 -1.17 -13.13 14.46
CA ASN A 244 -2.60 -13.01 14.23
C ASN A 244 -2.95 -13.28 12.74
N PRO A 245 -3.62 -14.42 12.43
CA PRO A 245 -4.02 -14.79 11.07
C PRO A 245 -4.81 -13.72 10.32
N GLU A 246 -5.67 -12.98 11.04
CA GLU A 246 -6.48 -11.93 10.43
C GLU A 246 -5.59 -10.82 9.86
N THR A 247 -4.59 -10.37 10.65
CA THR A 247 -3.72 -9.26 10.23
C THR A 247 -2.74 -9.66 9.13
N LEU A 248 -2.40 -10.96 9.01
CA LEU A 248 -1.65 -11.49 7.87
C LEU A 248 -2.42 -11.33 6.55
N ASN A 249 -3.74 -11.54 6.60
CA ASN A 249 -4.60 -11.36 5.44
C ASN A 249 -4.84 -9.86 5.17
N ASN A 250 -5.30 -9.07 6.15
CA ASN A 250 -5.86 -7.74 5.84
C ASN A 250 -5.08 -6.54 6.40
N ARG A 251 -3.94 -6.73 7.08
CA ARG A 251 -3.10 -5.66 7.65
C ARG A 251 -1.61 -5.85 7.37
N LYS A 252 -1.28 -6.02 6.09
CA LYS A 252 0.11 -6.03 5.63
C LYS A 252 0.71 -4.63 5.78
N THR A 253 1.82 -4.52 6.49
CA THR A 253 2.57 -3.27 6.71
C THR A 253 3.53 -2.97 5.57
N SER A 254 3.97 -3.99 4.84
CA SER A 254 4.65 -3.86 3.56
C SER A 254 4.33 -5.04 2.66
N ARG A 255 4.29 -4.83 1.34
CA ARG A 255 4.14 -5.89 0.34
C ARG A 255 4.84 -5.56 -0.97
N GLN A 256 5.29 -6.59 -1.68
CA GLN A 256 6.02 -6.48 -2.94
C GLN A 256 5.88 -7.79 -3.72
N ILE A 257 5.83 -7.73 -5.04
CA ILE A 257 5.88 -8.92 -5.89
C ILE A 257 7.34 -9.21 -6.23
N PHE A 258 7.69 -10.49 -6.19
CA PHE A 258 8.95 -11.00 -6.72
C PHE A 258 8.63 -12.07 -7.76
N ALA A 259 9.55 -12.26 -8.71
CA ALA A 259 9.42 -13.31 -9.71
C ALA A 259 10.73 -14.08 -9.86
N TYR A 260 10.66 -15.41 -9.75
CA TYR A 260 11.80 -16.30 -9.81
C TYR A 260 11.40 -17.65 -10.41
N LYS A 261 12.14 -18.08 -11.44
CA LYS A 261 12.08 -19.45 -11.93
C LYS A 261 13.14 -20.27 -11.18
N PRO A 262 12.78 -21.39 -10.52
CA PRO A 262 13.75 -22.26 -9.87
C PRO A 262 14.92 -22.63 -10.80
N TYR A 263 16.14 -22.58 -10.25
CA TYR A 263 17.41 -22.90 -10.90
C TYR A 263 17.78 -21.99 -12.09
N ASN A 264 17.12 -20.84 -12.23
CA ASN A 264 17.33 -19.93 -13.35
C ASN A 264 18.33 -18.80 -13.05
N GLY A 265 18.66 -18.58 -11.77
CA GLY A 265 19.58 -17.53 -11.34
C GLY A 265 19.16 -16.08 -11.64
N LEU A 266 17.92 -15.83 -12.09
CA LEU A 266 17.38 -14.50 -12.38
C LEU A 266 16.15 -14.21 -11.50
N LEU A 267 16.26 -13.17 -10.68
CA LEU A 267 15.22 -12.71 -9.75
C LEU A 267 14.76 -11.29 -10.11
N LEU A 268 13.45 -11.10 -10.27
CA LEU A 268 12.82 -9.77 -10.31
C LEU A 268 12.32 -9.38 -8.91
N GLN A 269 12.51 -8.11 -8.55
CA GLN A 269 11.86 -7.45 -7.43
C GLN A 269 11.07 -6.24 -7.92
N SER A 270 9.77 -6.22 -7.66
CA SER A 270 8.83 -5.17 -8.11
C SER A 270 8.83 -3.92 -7.21
N ARG A 271 7.82 -3.03 -7.30
CA ARG A 271 7.66 -1.86 -6.44
C ARG A 271 7.32 -2.27 -5.01
N LEU A 272 7.93 -1.61 -4.02
CA LEU A 272 7.55 -1.77 -2.62
C LEU A 272 6.30 -0.93 -2.32
N TYR A 273 5.29 -1.54 -1.70
CA TYR A 273 4.14 -0.86 -1.12
C TYR A 273 4.19 -0.95 0.40
N ASN A 274 4.04 0.17 1.10
CA ASN A 274 3.95 0.24 2.55
C ASN A 274 2.57 0.75 3.00
N THR A 275 2.37 0.98 4.30
CA THR A 275 1.10 1.50 4.84
C THR A 275 0.66 2.83 4.23
N ASN A 276 1.60 3.61 3.71
CA ASN A 276 1.37 4.91 3.07
C ASN A 276 1.28 4.80 1.54
N GLY A 277 1.30 3.59 0.98
CA GLY A 277 1.13 3.35 -0.44
C GLY A 277 2.36 2.87 -1.19
N GLY A 278 2.29 2.95 -2.52
CA GLY A 278 3.38 2.57 -3.41
C GLY A 278 4.54 3.57 -3.32
N THR A 279 5.75 3.06 -3.12
CA THR A 279 6.95 3.90 -3.00
C THR A 279 7.59 4.21 -4.35
N CYS A 280 8.39 5.28 -4.42
CA CYS A 280 9.24 5.60 -5.57
C CYS A 280 10.71 5.65 -5.14
N GLY A 281 11.63 5.40 -6.06
CA GLY A 281 13.07 5.48 -5.79
C GLY A 281 13.64 4.35 -4.93
N ASN A 282 14.80 4.58 -4.30
CA ASN A 282 15.48 3.58 -3.48
C ASN A 282 14.84 3.50 -2.09
N GLN A 283 14.44 2.31 -1.68
CA GLN A 283 13.87 2.02 -0.36
C GLN A 283 14.80 1.08 0.41
N ALA A 284 15.13 1.41 1.66
CA ALA A 284 16.06 0.62 2.47
C ALA A 284 15.49 -0.79 2.77
N GLU A 285 14.20 -0.85 3.07
CA GLU A 285 13.43 -2.07 3.29
C GLU A 285 13.44 -2.97 2.06
N SER A 286 13.27 -2.39 0.87
CA SER A 286 13.30 -3.13 -0.39
C SER A 286 14.66 -3.83 -0.59
N LYS A 287 15.77 -3.18 -0.26
CA LYS A 287 17.09 -3.84 -0.27
C LYS A 287 17.16 -4.96 0.76
N LEU A 288 16.73 -4.71 2.00
CA LEU A 288 16.76 -5.71 3.08
C LEU A 288 15.98 -6.98 2.70
N TYR A 289 14.77 -6.85 2.18
CA TYR A 289 13.95 -7.99 1.79
C TYR A 289 14.59 -8.77 0.65
N ARG A 290 15.12 -8.08 -0.36
CA ARG A 290 15.84 -8.72 -1.47
C ARG A 290 17.06 -9.50 -0.98
N ASP A 291 17.86 -8.94 -0.08
CA ASP A 291 19.05 -9.60 0.46
C ASP A 291 18.68 -10.89 1.23
N LEU A 292 17.56 -10.86 1.98
CA LEU A 292 17.03 -12.05 2.67
C LEU A 292 16.55 -13.12 1.68
N ILE A 293 15.82 -12.74 0.64
CA ILE A 293 15.30 -13.67 -0.38
C ILE A 293 16.43 -14.27 -1.22
N GLN A 294 17.40 -13.45 -1.64
CA GLN A 294 18.58 -13.92 -2.38
C GLN A 294 19.34 -15.00 -1.59
N ARG A 295 19.52 -14.79 -0.29
CA ARG A 295 20.12 -15.78 0.60
C ARG A 295 19.29 -17.06 0.67
N GLU A 296 17.98 -16.93 0.92
CA GLU A 296 17.06 -18.07 1.00
C GLU A 296 17.08 -18.89 -0.30
N LEU A 297 16.92 -18.26 -1.45
CA LEU A 297 16.94 -18.94 -2.76
C LEU A 297 18.28 -19.62 -3.04
N SER A 298 19.41 -19.01 -2.66
CA SER A 298 20.73 -19.61 -2.84
C SER A 298 20.91 -20.85 -1.95
N GLU A 299 20.42 -20.78 -0.72
CA GLU A 299 20.44 -21.92 0.22
C GLU A 299 19.57 -23.07 -0.28
N LEU A 300 18.35 -22.78 -0.75
CA LEU A 300 17.42 -23.78 -1.29
C LEU A 300 17.99 -24.51 -2.52
N GLU A 301 18.81 -23.84 -3.31
CA GLU A 301 19.44 -24.43 -4.50
C GLU A 301 20.85 -24.96 -4.24
N GLY A 302 21.35 -24.88 -3.00
CA GLY A 302 22.66 -25.39 -2.62
C GLY A 302 23.84 -24.65 -3.26
N VAL A 303 23.67 -23.37 -3.58
CA VAL A 303 24.67 -22.54 -4.28
C VAL A 303 25.14 -21.33 -3.45
N PRO A 304 26.32 -20.75 -3.74
CA PRO A 304 26.76 -19.53 -3.06
C PRO A 304 25.82 -18.34 -3.28
N ASN A 305 25.59 -17.57 -2.21
CA ASN A 305 24.79 -16.33 -2.25
C ASN A 305 25.56 -15.15 -2.88
N LEU A 306 25.83 -15.23 -4.19
CA LEU A 306 26.58 -14.24 -4.96
C LEU A 306 25.72 -13.67 -6.08
N TRP A 307 25.09 -12.52 -5.82
CA TRP A 307 24.17 -11.86 -6.76
C TRP A 307 24.70 -10.51 -7.21
N GLN A 308 24.58 -10.23 -8.50
CA GLN A 308 24.69 -8.89 -9.05
C GLN A 308 23.30 -8.28 -9.18
N THR A 309 23.05 -7.20 -8.44
CA THR A 309 21.78 -6.47 -8.48
C THR A 309 21.91 -5.16 -9.24
N GLU A 310 20.95 -4.86 -10.09
CA GLU A 310 20.82 -3.56 -10.74
C GLU A 310 19.36 -3.15 -10.95
N ARG A 311 19.13 -1.91 -11.39
CA ARG A 311 17.79 -1.43 -11.74
C ARG A 311 17.29 -2.18 -12.97
N TYR A 312 16.03 -2.61 -12.96
CA TYR A 312 15.40 -3.27 -14.12
C TYR A 312 15.33 -2.35 -15.34
N CYS A 313 14.76 -1.16 -15.20
CA CYS A 313 14.68 -0.20 -16.31
C CYS A 313 16.08 0.31 -16.69
N GLY A 314 16.50 0.04 -17.93
CA GLY A 314 17.84 0.41 -18.41
C GLY A 314 18.96 -0.46 -17.84
N ASN A 315 18.65 -1.71 -17.45
CA ASN A 315 19.63 -2.69 -17.02
C ASN A 315 20.64 -3.00 -18.14
N LYS A 316 21.90 -3.27 -17.78
CA LYS A 316 22.99 -3.46 -18.76
C LYS A 316 22.96 -4.84 -19.41
N HIS A 317 22.25 -5.80 -18.79
CA HIS A 317 22.13 -7.17 -19.27
C HIS A 317 21.01 -7.37 -20.30
N GLY A 318 20.28 -6.31 -20.68
CA GLY A 318 19.17 -6.41 -21.64
C GLY A 318 18.01 -7.29 -21.16
N VAL A 319 17.90 -7.55 -19.86
CA VAL A 319 16.83 -8.38 -19.28
C VAL A 319 15.50 -7.68 -19.48
N TYR A 320 14.53 -8.42 -20.03
CA TYR A 320 13.17 -7.97 -20.23
C TYR A 320 12.21 -9.10 -19.87
N PHE A 321 11.34 -8.86 -18.90
CA PHE A 321 10.24 -9.76 -18.56
C PHE A 321 9.03 -9.41 -19.40
N ARG A 322 8.48 -10.41 -20.10
CA ARG A 322 7.22 -10.26 -20.82
C ARG A 322 6.07 -10.31 -19.83
N LYS A 323 5.09 -9.44 -20.05
CA LYS A 323 3.76 -9.59 -19.47
C LYS A 323 3.14 -10.86 -20.04
N GLY A 324 2.66 -11.76 -19.20
CA GLY A 324 1.97 -12.97 -19.66
C GLY A 324 0.66 -12.64 -20.38
N GLU A 325 0.23 -13.57 -21.23
CA GLU A 325 -1.01 -13.41 -22.00
C GLU A 325 -2.20 -13.15 -21.09
N GLY A 326 -3.04 -12.18 -21.47
CA GLY A 326 -4.25 -11.82 -20.74
C GLY A 326 -4.06 -11.21 -19.36
N PHE A 327 -2.81 -10.98 -18.91
CA PHE A 327 -2.59 -10.44 -17.56
C PHE A 327 -3.27 -9.07 -17.42
N GLY A 328 -4.18 -8.94 -16.46
CA GLY A 328 -4.88 -7.67 -16.23
C GLY A 328 -4.20 -6.74 -15.25
N GLY A 329 -3.11 -7.17 -14.59
CA GLY A 329 -2.50 -6.37 -13.54
C GLY A 329 -1.56 -5.27 -14.03
N TYR A 330 -1.31 -4.32 -13.12
CA TYR A 330 -0.39 -3.21 -13.36
C TYR A 330 1.06 -3.68 -13.30
N CYS A 331 1.80 -3.53 -14.39
CA CYS A 331 3.20 -3.95 -14.54
C CYS A 331 4.15 -2.95 -13.88
N ASP A 332 4.09 -2.84 -12.56
CA ASP A 332 4.87 -1.89 -11.74
C ASP A 332 6.39 -1.95 -12.03
N TRP A 333 6.92 -3.12 -12.36
CA TRP A 333 8.34 -3.29 -12.69
C TRP A 333 8.78 -2.50 -13.92
N SER A 334 7.87 -2.20 -14.86
CA SER A 334 8.21 -1.49 -16.10
C SER A 334 8.42 0.02 -15.91
N HIS A 335 7.99 0.58 -14.77
CA HIS A 335 8.06 2.00 -14.51
C HIS A 335 9.39 2.39 -13.88
N ARG A 336 10.10 3.30 -14.57
CA ARG A 336 11.41 3.79 -14.16
C ARG A 336 11.39 4.24 -12.70
N ASP A 337 10.46 5.09 -12.30
CA ASP A 337 10.46 5.74 -10.99
C ASP A 337 10.16 4.80 -9.81
N PHE A 338 9.56 3.64 -10.06
CA PHE A 338 9.31 2.63 -9.03
C PHE A 338 10.56 1.81 -8.71
N ASN A 339 11.60 1.92 -9.54
CA ASN A 339 12.95 1.45 -9.24
C ASN A 339 13.02 -0.06 -8.91
N ALA A 340 12.22 -0.85 -9.64
CA ALA A 340 12.31 -2.30 -9.64
C ALA A 340 13.75 -2.77 -9.92
N LYS A 341 14.11 -3.92 -9.36
CA LYS A 341 15.46 -4.49 -9.45
C LYS A 341 15.44 -5.85 -10.11
N ILE A 342 16.52 -6.14 -10.84
CA ILE A 342 16.88 -7.50 -11.21
C ILE A 342 18.10 -7.92 -10.43
N SER A 343 18.17 -9.21 -10.12
CA SER A 343 19.34 -9.84 -9.54
C SER A 343 19.72 -11.04 -10.38
N ILE A 344 20.98 -11.09 -10.81
CA ILE A 344 21.54 -12.20 -11.58
C ILE A 344 22.57 -12.89 -10.68
N ARG A 345 22.41 -14.18 -10.46
CA ARG A 345 23.35 -14.98 -9.67
C ARG A 345 24.61 -15.26 -10.48
N ALA A 346 25.77 -15.24 -9.82
CA ALA A 346 27.07 -15.27 -10.49
C ALA A 346 27.32 -16.55 -11.31
N ASP A 347 26.78 -17.68 -10.87
CA ASP A 347 26.83 -18.98 -11.58
C ASP A 347 25.95 -19.01 -12.83
N HIS A 348 24.99 -18.08 -12.97
CA HIS A 348 24.07 -17.99 -14.10
C HIS A 348 24.27 -16.75 -14.97
N ALA A 349 25.40 -16.03 -14.83
CA ALA A 349 25.63 -14.76 -15.51
C ALA A 349 25.49 -14.80 -17.05
N HIS A 350 25.51 -15.99 -17.66
CA HIS A 350 25.51 -16.19 -19.11
C HIS A 350 24.44 -17.16 -19.64
N ASP A 351 23.63 -17.79 -18.78
CA ASP A 351 22.68 -18.84 -19.19
C ASP A 351 21.28 -18.73 -18.57
N PHE A 352 21.01 -17.68 -17.78
CA PHE A 352 19.65 -17.39 -17.29
C PHE A 352 18.67 -17.21 -18.46
N GLN A 353 17.40 -17.55 -18.23
CA GLN A 353 16.30 -17.34 -19.18
C GLN A 353 15.31 -16.32 -18.65
N THR A 354 14.77 -15.47 -19.53
CA THR A 354 13.61 -14.65 -19.18
C THR A 354 12.34 -15.50 -19.21
N PHE A 355 11.31 -15.04 -18.51
CA PHE A 355 10.01 -15.72 -18.41
C PHE A 355 8.88 -14.71 -18.34
N GLU A 356 7.66 -15.20 -18.48
CA GLU A 356 6.44 -14.38 -18.39
C GLU A 356 5.99 -14.20 -16.95
N ILE A 357 5.40 -13.04 -16.68
CA ILE A 357 4.89 -12.63 -15.38
C ILE A 357 3.41 -12.31 -15.49
N GLY A 358 2.60 -12.92 -14.61
CA GLY A 358 1.15 -12.86 -14.64
C GLY A 358 0.51 -13.74 -15.72
N THR A 359 -0.79 -13.94 -15.60
CA THR A 359 -1.69 -14.53 -16.61
C THR A 359 -3.08 -13.91 -16.42
N TYR A 360 -4.09 -14.31 -17.19
CA TYR A 360 -5.48 -13.93 -16.95
C TYR A 360 -5.84 -13.99 -15.46
N GLY A 361 -6.54 -12.96 -14.96
CA GLY A 361 -7.19 -13.08 -13.66
C GLY A 361 -8.50 -13.86 -13.79
N LEU A 362 -9.23 -14.00 -12.69
CA LEU A 362 -10.52 -14.67 -12.67
C LEU A 362 -11.63 -13.71 -12.25
N CYS A 363 -12.78 -13.83 -12.91
CA CYS A 363 -14.02 -13.22 -12.50
C CYS A 363 -14.44 -13.79 -11.14
N ILE A 364 -14.74 -12.92 -10.18
CA ILE A 364 -15.14 -13.34 -8.84
C ILE A 364 -16.49 -14.09 -8.81
N SER A 365 -17.37 -13.81 -9.79
CA SER A 365 -18.72 -14.38 -9.89
C SER A 365 -18.76 -15.74 -10.58
N CYS A 366 -18.30 -15.87 -11.83
CA CYS A 366 -18.34 -17.17 -12.51
C CYS A 366 -17.03 -17.97 -12.44
N GLY A 367 -15.92 -17.34 -12.05
CA GLY A 367 -14.60 -17.97 -12.12
C GLY A 367 -14.02 -18.06 -13.53
N ASP A 368 -14.59 -17.39 -14.54
CA ASP A 368 -14.00 -17.32 -15.87
C ASP A 368 -12.81 -16.38 -15.95
N GLU A 369 -11.97 -16.56 -16.96
CA GLU A 369 -10.82 -15.70 -17.17
C GLU A 369 -11.26 -14.27 -17.52
N THR A 370 -10.57 -13.30 -16.93
CA THR A 370 -10.73 -11.88 -17.26
C THR A 370 -9.37 -11.20 -17.33
N SER A 371 -9.25 -10.26 -18.27
CA SER A 371 -8.06 -9.42 -18.44
C SER A 371 -8.22 -8.02 -17.86
N GLU A 372 -9.38 -7.71 -17.27
CA GLU A 372 -9.70 -6.40 -16.73
C GLU A 372 -10.76 -6.50 -15.61
N GLY A 373 -10.73 -5.58 -14.64
CA GLY A 373 -11.77 -5.46 -13.61
C GLY A 373 -11.85 -6.66 -12.65
N LEU A 374 -12.98 -6.83 -11.97
CA LEU A 374 -13.29 -8.01 -11.12
C LEU A 374 -14.28 -8.99 -11.76
N TYR A 375 -15.02 -8.53 -12.77
CA TYR A 375 -16.06 -9.28 -13.44
C TYR A 375 -15.65 -9.53 -14.89
N CYS A 376 -16.03 -10.68 -15.47
CA CYS A 376 -15.91 -10.90 -16.90
C CYS A 376 -17.09 -10.24 -17.62
N SER A 377 -17.00 -10.07 -18.93
CA SER A 377 -18.08 -9.42 -19.72
C SER A 377 -19.45 -10.11 -19.64
N GLY A 378 -19.52 -11.37 -19.19
CA GLY A 378 -20.78 -12.11 -19.00
C GLY A 378 -21.39 -11.97 -17.61
N CYS A 379 -20.61 -11.51 -16.63
CA CYS A 379 -21.04 -11.33 -15.23
C CYS A 379 -20.95 -9.87 -14.77
N ASP A 380 -20.27 -9.02 -15.52
CA ASP A 380 -20.33 -7.58 -15.37
C ASP A 380 -21.75 -7.17 -15.76
N SER A 381 -22.61 -7.05 -14.75
CA SER A 381 -24.02 -6.66 -14.92
C SER A 381 -24.17 -5.19 -15.29
N ASP A 382 -23.07 -4.45 -15.29
CA ASP A 382 -23.12 -3.01 -15.40
C ASP A 382 -23.05 -2.60 -16.87
N GLU A 383 -24.22 -2.31 -17.42
CA GLU A 383 -24.42 -1.23 -18.39
C GLU A 383 -23.83 0.07 -17.83
N HIS A 384 -22.50 0.17 -17.76
CA HIS A 384 -21.81 1.42 -17.43
C HIS A 384 -22.01 2.38 -18.59
N GLU A 385 -22.82 3.40 -18.35
CA GLU A 385 -23.02 4.49 -19.29
C GLU A 385 -21.84 5.47 -19.21
N PHE A 386 -21.63 6.22 -20.29
CA PHE A 386 -20.51 7.15 -20.41
C PHE A 386 -21.02 8.59 -20.27
N CYS A 387 -20.54 9.30 -19.25
CA CYS A 387 -20.86 10.71 -19.09
C CYS A 387 -20.13 11.53 -20.16
N GLN A 388 -20.87 12.23 -21.01
CA GLN A 388 -20.28 13.02 -22.08
C GLN A 388 -19.70 14.37 -21.61
N GLU A 389 -19.95 14.76 -20.35
CA GLU A 389 -19.44 16.01 -19.77
C GLU A 389 -18.10 15.82 -19.05
N CYS A 390 -17.98 14.81 -18.18
CA CYS A 390 -16.73 14.53 -17.46
C CYS A 390 -15.88 13.42 -18.09
N GLU A 391 -16.36 12.77 -19.14
CA GLU A 391 -15.70 11.64 -19.82
C GLU A 391 -15.42 10.43 -18.90
N GLU A 392 -16.14 10.31 -17.78
CA GLU A 392 -16.04 9.19 -16.84
C GLU A 392 -17.18 8.18 -17.02
N ARG A 393 -16.91 6.92 -16.68
CA ARG A 393 -17.95 5.87 -16.62
C ARG A 393 -18.78 6.03 -15.35
N CYS A 394 -20.09 5.91 -15.48
CA CYS A 394 -21.02 5.99 -14.35
C CYS A 394 -22.10 4.92 -14.45
N ARG A 395 -22.76 4.65 -13.31
CA ARG A 395 -23.83 3.65 -13.21
C ARG A 395 -25.14 4.08 -13.89
N GLU A 396 -25.35 5.39 -14.08
CA GLU A 396 -26.58 5.97 -14.66
C GLU A 396 -26.25 7.34 -15.28
N THR A 397 -26.85 7.65 -16.42
CA THR A 397 -26.82 8.99 -17.05
C THR A 397 -28.22 9.58 -17.25
N PHE A 398 -28.27 10.90 -17.40
CA PHE A 398 -29.48 11.68 -17.58
C PHE A 398 -29.40 12.50 -18.87
N ASP A 399 -30.49 12.56 -19.62
CA ASP A 399 -30.63 13.41 -20.82
C ASP A 399 -30.63 14.89 -20.47
N VAL A 400 -29.73 15.66 -21.07
CA VAL A 400 -29.65 17.12 -20.95
C VAL A 400 -29.41 17.77 -22.31
N ILE A 401 -29.66 19.07 -22.42
CA ILE A 401 -29.21 19.89 -23.55
C ILE A 401 -27.99 20.69 -23.11
N ASN A 402 -26.88 20.59 -23.82
CA ASN A 402 -25.65 21.35 -23.53
C ASN A 402 -25.74 22.81 -24.03
N SER A 403 -24.71 23.61 -23.75
CA SER A 403 -24.63 25.02 -24.15
C SER A 403 -24.55 25.26 -25.67
N TYR A 404 -24.33 24.20 -26.45
CA TYR A 404 -24.37 24.21 -27.91
C TYR A 404 -25.74 23.82 -28.48
N GLY A 405 -26.72 23.50 -27.61
CA GLY A 405 -28.06 23.06 -28.02
C GLY A 405 -28.13 21.57 -28.42
N GLU A 406 -27.09 20.79 -28.12
CA GLU A 406 -27.04 19.36 -28.43
C GLU A 406 -27.55 18.53 -27.25
N ARG A 407 -28.27 17.45 -27.55
CA ARG A 407 -28.70 16.49 -26.52
C ARG A 407 -27.55 15.55 -26.18
N ILE A 408 -27.19 15.49 -24.91
CA ILE A 408 -26.11 14.64 -24.38
C ILE A 408 -26.58 13.92 -23.11
N HIS A 409 -25.84 12.89 -22.72
CA HIS A 409 -26.07 12.14 -21.49
C HIS A 409 -24.98 12.45 -20.45
N VAL A 410 -25.38 12.79 -19.22
CA VAL A 410 -24.45 13.19 -18.14
C VAL A 410 -24.71 12.43 -16.84
N CYS A 411 -23.67 12.21 -16.03
CA CYS A 411 -23.81 11.55 -14.73
C CYS A 411 -24.56 12.43 -13.71
N ALA A 412 -25.05 11.84 -12.62
CA ALA A 412 -25.74 12.55 -11.55
C ALA A 412 -24.94 13.74 -10.96
N ALA A 413 -23.61 13.61 -10.85
CA ALA A 413 -22.76 14.69 -10.34
C ALA A 413 -22.70 15.88 -11.30
N CYS A 414 -22.46 15.62 -12.60
CA CYS A 414 -22.48 16.68 -13.62
C CYS A 414 -23.86 17.30 -13.78
N LEU A 415 -24.94 16.50 -13.69
CA LEU A 415 -26.33 16.98 -13.70
C LEU A 415 -26.55 17.99 -12.56
N ASP A 416 -26.19 17.63 -11.33
CA ASP A 416 -26.37 18.49 -10.16
C ASP A 416 -25.44 19.70 -10.19
N GLU A 417 -24.24 19.59 -10.74
CA GLU A 417 -23.26 20.70 -10.76
C GLU A 417 -23.60 21.73 -11.84
N HIS A 418 -23.87 21.29 -13.07
CA HIS A 418 -23.89 22.17 -14.26
C HIS A 418 -25.29 22.41 -14.83
N TYR A 419 -26.28 21.58 -14.52
CA TYR A 419 -27.60 21.64 -15.15
C TYR A 419 -28.73 21.93 -14.17
N ARG A 420 -29.86 22.42 -14.70
CA ARG A 420 -31.09 22.65 -13.95
C ARG A 420 -32.30 22.32 -14.83
N PHE A 421 -33.32 21.74 -14.23
CA PHE A 421 -34.56 21.41 -14.91
C PHE A 421 -35.39 22.67 -15.19
N CYS A 422 -35.87 22.82 -16.43
CA CYS A 422 -36.80 23.87 -16.82
C CYS A 422 -38.22 23.30 -16.92
N GLU A 423 -39.11 23.72 -16.02
CA GLU A 423 -40.50 23.23 -15.96
C GLU A 423 -41.33 23.53 -17.22
N ARG A 424 -40.88 24.45 -18.07
CA ARG A 424 -41.63 24.89 -19.26
C ARG A 424 -41.36 24.07 -20.50
N CYS A 425 -40.11 23.65 -20.72
CA CYS A 425 -39.74 22.76 -21.81
C CYS A 425 -39.55 21.31 -21.35
N GLU A 426 -39.68 21.05 -20.05
CA GLU A 426 -39.50 19.73 -19.43
C GLU A 426 -38.10 19.13 -19.72
N GLU A 427 -37.09 19.98 -19.86
CA GLU A 427 -35.71 19.57 -20.17
C GLU A 427 -34.70 20.16 -19.18
N TYR A 428 -33.60 19.44 -18.96
CA TYR A 428 -32.43 19.94 -18.24
C TYR A 428 -31.56 20.80 -19.15
N ARG A 429 -31.23 22.00 -18.68
CA ARG A 429 -30.46 23.03 -19.41
C ARG A 429 -29.31 23.54 -18.55
N PRO A 430 -28.24 24.11 -19.13
CA PRO A 430 -27.13 24.65 -18.37
C PRO A 430 -27.60 25.73 -17.40
N LYS A 431 -27.10 25.73 -16.16
CA LYS A 431 -27.55 26.67 -15.11
C LYS A 431 -27.33 28.13 -15.48
N ASP A 432 -26.30 28.44 -16.25
CA ASP A 432 -25.95 29.76 -16.74
C ASP A 432 -26.85 30.26 -17.90
N GLU A 433 -27.71 29.39 -18.42
CA GLU A 433 -28.77 29.75 -19.38
C GLU A 433 -30.10 30.11 -18.71
N PHE A 434 -30.23 30.08 -17.39
CA PHE A 434 -31.49 30.48 -16.74
C PHE A 434 -31.57 32.00 -16.56
N VAL A 435 -32.72 32.56 -16.98
CA VAL A 435 -33.15 33.92 -16.62
C VAL A 435 -34.34 33.76 -15.68
N ASP A 436 -34.17 34.18 -14.43
CA ASP A 436 -35.07 33.88 -13.31
C ASP A 436 -35.32 32.37 -13.09
N SER A 437 -36.51 31.89 -13.47
CA SER A 437 -36.96 30.50 -13.27
C SER A 437 -37.12 29.72 -14.58
N VAL A 438 -36.81 30.34 -15.72
CA VAL A 438 -37.04 29.79 -17.06
C VAL A 438 -35.72 29.79 -17.85
N CYS A 439 -35.51 28.78 -18.70
CA CYS A 439 -34.31 28.74 -19.54
C CYS A 439 -34.36 29.81 -20.65
N ARG A 440 -33.20 30.30 -21.09
CA ARG A 440 -33.05 31.37 -22.08
C ARG A 440 -33.81 31.07 -23.37
N HIS A 441 -33.79 29.82 -23.83
CA HIS A 441 -34.56 29.39 -25.00
C HIS A 441 -36.07 29.65 -24.84
N CYS A 442 -36.64 29.32 -23.69
CA CYS A 442 -38.05 29.56 -23.41
C CYS A 442 -38.36 31.05 -23.18
N HIS A 443 -37.42 31.81 -22.62
CA HIS A 443 -37.54 33.26 -22.44
C HIS A 443 -37.55 34.00 -23.79
N GLU A 444 -36.64 33.64 -24.70
CA GLU A 444 -36.56 34.23 -26.04
C GLU A 444 -37.81 33.94 -26.88
N LEU A 445 -38.44 32.77 -26.70
CA LEU A 445 -39.71 32.45 -27.36
C LEU A 445 -40.86 33.33 -26.88
N GLU A 446 -40.83 33.84 -25.65
CA GLU A 446 -41.82 34.82 -25.15
C GLU A 446 -41.60 36.22 -25.71
N GLU A 447 -40.35 36.67 -25.84
CA GLU A 447 -40.06 38.00 -26.41
C GLU A 447 -40.41 38.11 -27.90
N VAL A 448 -40.43 36.98 -28.63
CA VAL A 448 -40.82 36.94 -30.05
C VAL A 448 -42.35 36.81 -30.24
N SER A 449 -43.09 36.49 -29.17
CA SER A 449 -44.56 36.37 -29.18
C SER A 449 -45.32 37.47 -28.42
N ALA A 450 -44.61 38.43 -27.84
CA ALA A 450 -45.12 39.72 -27.36
C ALA A 450 -44.93 40.82 -28.42
#